data_AF-A0A0M8T3Q5-F1
#
_entry.id   AF-A0A0M8T3Q5-F1
#
_cell.length_a   1.000
_cell.length_b   1.000
_cell.length_c   1.000
_cell.angle_alpha   90.00
_cell.angle_beta   90.00
_cell.angle_gamma   90.00
#
_symmetry.space_group_name_H-M   'P 1'
#
loop_
_entity.id
_entity.type
_entity.pdbx_description
1 polymer ?
#
loop_
_entity_poly.entity_id
_entity_poly.type
_entity_poly.pdbx_seq_one_letter_code
_entity_poly.pdbx_strand_id
1 'polypeptide(L)'
;MSFRLPIDPRPLSVSERAVLEHILSADFSGASELRGQLDRTEVVALWGPGSASVDLLVREPVQHAVMASELVPVDAHVHDQSGEYLGELLVWADKGATLAALEFAWVTNEMPSSLPPVDQVLVTVR
;
A
#
# COMPACT_ATOMS: atom_id res chain seq x y z
N MET A 1 16.46 2.44 -13.41
CA MET A 1 15.29 2.89 -14.21
C MET A 1 14.09 2.13 -13.69
N SER A 2 13.31 2.72 -12.79
CA SER A 2 12.03 2.13 -12.38
C SER A 2 11.01 2.44 -13.48
N PHE A 3 10.52 1.40 -14.16
CA PHE A 3 9.53 1.53 -15.22
C PHE A 3 8.14 1.59 -14.60
N ARG A 4 7.64 2.79 -14.28
CA ARG A 4 6.21 2.96 -14.01
C ARG A 4 5.43 2.79 -15.32
N LEU A 5 4.42 1.92 -15.29
CA LEU A 5 3.52 1.65 -16.41
C LEU A 5 2.17 2.29 -16.12
N PRO A 6 1.85 3.43 -16.76
CA PRO A 6 0.52 4.01 -16.68
C PRO A 6 -0.55 3.03 -17.15
N ILE A 7 -1.68 3.02 -16.46
CA ILE A 7 -2.86 2.25 -16.85
C ILE A 7 -4.08 3.17 -16.92
N ASP A 8 -5.19 2.68 -17.49
CA ASP A 8 -6.49 3.34 -17.30
C ASP A 8 -6.86 3.26 -15.81
N PRO A 9 -7.16 4.39 -15.13
CA PRO A 9 -7.46 4.38 -13.71
C PRO A 9 -8.56 3.37 -13.37
N ARG A 10 -8.29 2.53 -12.37
CA ARG A 10 -9.25 1.54 -11.90
C ARG A 10 -9.41 1.61 -10.38
N PRO A 11 -10.55 1.17 -9.84
CA PRO A 11 -10.67 0.97 -8.40
C PRO A 11 -9.61 0.01 -7.86
N LEU A 12 -9.40 0.09 -6.54
CA LEU A 12 -8.67 -0.95 -5.80
C LEU A 12 -9.32 -2.31 -6.03
N SER A 13 -8.50 -3.31 -6.29
CA SER A 13 -8.90 -4.71 -6.24
C SER A 13 -9.22 -5.12 -4.81
N VAL A 14 -9.85 -6.30 -4.64
CA VAL A 14 -10.14 -6.86 -3.32
C VAL A 14 -8.87 -7.02 -2.49
N SER A 15 -7.78 -7.52 -3.07
CA SER A 15 -6.52 -7.73 -2.36
C SER A 15 -5.82 -6.42 -1.99
N GLU A 16 -5.75 -5.44 -2.90
CA GLU A 16 -5.17 -4.13 -2.61
C GLU A 16 -5.93 -3.42 -1.50
N ARG A 17 -7.27 -3.45 -1.56
CA ARG A 17 -8.12 -2.88 -0.50
C ARG A 17 -7.89 -3.59 0.84
N ALA A 18 -7.91 -4.92 0.86
CA ALA A 18 -7.73 -5.68 2.10
C ALA A 18 -6.37 -5.41 2.77
N VAL A 19 -5.29 -5.34 1.99
CA VAL A 19 -3.95 -5.01 2.49
C VAL A 19 -3.90 -3.59 3.05
N LEU A 20 -4.44 -2.60 2.31
CA LEU A 20 -4.49 -1.22 2.79
C LEU A 20 -5.32 -1.10 4.07
N GLU A 21 -6.50 -1.72 4.13
CA GLU A 21 -7.35 -1.72 5.33
C GLU A 21 -6.61 -2.34 6.53
N HIS A 22 -5.88 -3.44 6.31
CA HIS A 22 -5.12 -4.11 7.35
C HIS A 22 -3.96 -3.25 7.88
N ILE A 23 -3.13 -2.70 7.01
CA ILE A 23 -2.00 -1.82 7.40
C ILE A 23 -2.53 -0.56 8.11
N LEU A 24 -3.57 0.06 7.56
CA LEU A 24 -4.15 1.30 8.11
C LEU A 24 -5.07 1.06 9.33
N SER A 25 -5.27 -0.19 9.75
CA SER A 25 -5.96 -0.52 11.00
C SER A 25 -5.09 -0.23 12.24
N ALA A 26 -3.78 -0.10 12.06
CA ALA A 26 -2.84 0.27 13.11
C ALA A 26 -3.15 1.66 13.69
N ASP A 27 -2.88 1.85 14.97
CA ASP A 27 -3.18 3.09 15.69
C ASP A 27 -2.06 4.13 15.53
N PHE A 28 -2.21 5.01 14.53
CA PHE A 28 -1.31 6.14 14.30
C PHE A 28 -2.07 7.40 13.85
N SER A 29 -1.44 8.57 14.01
CA SER A 29 -2.00 9.85 13.57
C SER A 29 -2.23 9.86 12.07
N GLY A 30 -3.46 10.12 11.62
CA GLY A 30 -3.84 10.10 10.20
C GLY A 30 -4.46 8.79 9.72
N ALA A 31 -4.47 7.73 10.53
CA ALA A 31 -4.97 6.42 10.12
C ALA A 31 -6.45 6.45 9.74
N SER A 32 -7.28 7.20 10.46
CA SER A 32 -8.72 7.31 10.18
C SER A 32 -8.97 8.05 8.86
N GLU A 33 -8.23 9.12 8.61
CA GLU A 33 -8.31 9.93 7.39
C GLU A 33 -7.89 9.09 6.17
N LEU A 34 -6.76 8.39 6.26
CA LEU A 34 -6.30 7.51 5.18
C LEU A 34 -7.27 6.36 4.91
N ARG A 35 -7.84 5.73 5.94
CA ARG A 35 -8.90 4.70 5.75
C ARG A 35 -10.13 5.29 5.06
N GLY A 36 -10.49 6.53 5.37
CA GLY A 36 -11.60 7.24 4.73
C GLY A 36 -11.38 7.52 3.23
N GLN A 37 -10.14 7.45 2.73
CA GLN A 37 -9.82 7.70 1.33
C GLN A 37 -10.01 6.47 0.42
N LEU A 38 -10.13 5.26 0.98
CA LEU A 38 -10.08 4.01 0.20
C LEU A 38 -11.15 3.90 -0.89
N ASP A 39 -12.38 4.32 -0.62
CA ASP A 39 -13.48 4.30 -1.60
C ASP A 39 -13.28 5.32 -2.76
N ARG A 40 -12.34 6.26 -2.59
CA ARG A 40 -11.98 7.30 -3.55
C ARG A 40 -10.62 7.06 -4.21
N THR A 41 -9.94 5.98 -3.84
CA THR A 41 -8.61 5.63 -4.33
C THR A 41 -8.69 4.81 -5.60
N GLU A 42 -7.88 5.18 -6.58
CA GLU A 42 -7.72 4.47 -7.86
C GLU A 42 -6.26 4.08 -8.06
N VAL A 43 -6.04 2.92 -8.68
CA VAL A 43 -4.73 2.53 -9.20
C VAL A 43 -4.54 3.18 -10.57
N VAL A 44 -3.46 3.94 -10.73
CA VAL A 44 -3.17 4.71 -11.96
C VAL A 44 -1.92 4.23 -12.69
N ALA A 45 -1.04 3.49 -12.02
CA ALA A 45 0.10 2.84 -12.65
C ALA A 45 0.56 1.61 -11.87
N LEU A 46 1.26 0.71 -12.57
CA LEU A 46 2.01 -0.41 -11.99
C LEU A 46 3.50 -0.07 -11.98
N TRP A 47 4.27 -0.61 -11.04
CA TRP A 47 5.72 -0.38 -11.00
C TRP A 47 6.53 -1.25 -11.99
N GLY A 48 5.83 -2.07 -12.78
CA GLY A 48 6.36 -2.89 -13.86
C GLY A 48 5.33 -3.91 -14.34
N PRO A 49 5.58 -4.61 -15.46
CA PRO A 49 4.67 -5.65 -15.94
C PRO A 49 4.48 -6.74 -14.86
N GLY A 50 3.22 -6.97 -14.46
CA GLY A 50 2.89 -7.99 -13.45
C GLY A 50 3.34 -7.67 -12.02
N SER A 51 3.78 -6.45 -11.72
CA SER A 51 4.16 -6.05 -10.36
C SER A 51 2.95 -5.94 -9.45
N ALA A 52 3.08 -6.41 -8.21
CA ALA A 52 2.11 -6.16 -7.14
C ALA A 52 2.15 -4.71 -6.60
N SER A 53 3.22 -3.95 -6.90
CA SER A 53 3.37 -2.55 -6.48
C SER A 53 2.66 -1.60 -7.43
N VAL A 54 1.92 -0.65 -6.86
CA VAL A 54 1.01 0.22 -7.58
C VAL A 54 1.12 1.68 -7.15
N ASP A 55 0.95 2.59 -8.10
CA ASP A 55 0.70 3.99 -7.80
C ASP A 55 -0.80 4.24 -7.62
N LEU A 56 -1.11 5.04 -6.62
CA LEU A 56 -2.46 5.38 -6.23
C LEU A 56 -2.73 6.87 -6.50
N LEU A 57 -3.98 7.17 -6.80
CA LEU A 57 -4.51 8.52 -6.86
C LEU A 57 -5.82 8.57 -6.07
N VAL A 58 -5.94 9.54 -5.17
CA VAL A 58 -7.18 9.78 -4.42
C VAL A 58 -7.97 10.90 -5.07
N ARG A 59 -9.24 10.62 -5.40
CA ARG A 59 -10.13 11.62 -6.01
C ARG A 59 -10.76 12.54 -4.96
N GLU A 60 -10.51 13.84 -5.07
CA GLU A 60 -11.14 14.87 -4.23
C GLU A 60 -12.67 14.96 -4.39
N PRO A 61 -13.44 15.29 -3.33
CA PRO A 61 -12.97 15.71 -2.01
C PRO A 61 -12.67 14.55 -1.04
N VAL A 62 -11.62 14.68 -0.23
CA VAL A 62 -11.34 13.78 0.91
C VAL A 62 -10.83 14.54 2.14
N GLN A 63 -10.75 13.86 3.29
CA GLN A 63 -9.97 14.34 4.43
C GLN A 63 -8.51 14.00 4.21
N HIS A 64 -7.64 15.00 4.30
CA HIS A 64 -6.20 14.82 4.24
C HIS A 64 -5.68 14.39 5.61
N ALA A 65 -4.79 13.41 5.63
CA ALA A 65 -4.17 12.97 6.87
C ALA A 65 -3.19 14.03 7.40
N VAL A 66 -2.86 13.97 8.69
CA VAL A 66 -1.78 14.77 9.27
C VAL A 66 -0.66 13.83 9.69
N MET A 67 0.43 13.86 8.93
CA MET A 67 1.55 12.93 9.06
C MET A 67 2.89 13.65 8.98
N ALA A 68 3.88 13.14 9.71
CA ALA A 68 5.22 13.73 9.76
C ALA A 68 6.09 13.38 8.53
N SER A 69 5.70 12.37 7.76
CA SER A 69 6.42 11.82 6.61
C SER A 69 5.43 11.37 5.54
N GLU A 70 5.92 11.26 4.30
CA GLU A 70 5.21 10.64 3.17
C GLU A 70 5.10 9.12 3.35
N LEU A 71 5.95 8.48 4.17
CA LEU A 71 5.80 7.06 4.48
C LEU A 71 4.87 6.86 5.68
N VAL A 72 3.87 5.98 5.53
CA VAL A 72 3.01 5.58 6.65
C VAL A 72 3.85 4.91 7.74
N PRO A 73 3.73 5.32 9.03
CA PRO A 73 4.61 4.86 10.11
C PRO A 73 4.21 3.47 10.62
N VAL A 74 4.15 2.51 9.71
CA VAL A 74 3.74 1.14 9.98
C VAL A 74 4.72 0.18 9.32
N ASP A 75 5.35 -0.67 10.12
CA ASP A 75 6.02 -1.89 9.67
C ASP A 75 4.96 -2.91 9.26
N ALA A 76 4.93 -3.32 7.99
CA ALA A 76 4.06 -4.40 7.50
C ALA A 76 4.90 -5.52 6.89
N HIS A 77 5.42 -6.40 7.75
CA HIS A 77 6.28 -7.51 7.35
C HIS A 77 5.46 -8.66 6.77
N VAL A 78 5.89 -9.21 5.64
CA VAL A 78 5.27 -10.34 4.96
C VAL A 78 6.03 -11.61 5.27
N HIS A 79 5.33 -12.63 5.75
CA HIS A 79 5.88 -13.96 6.03
C HIS A 79 5.10 -15.05 5.31
N ASP A 80 5.79 -16.11 4.88
CA ASP A 80 5.11 -17.29 4.36
C ASP A 80 4.47 -18.14 5.48
N GLN A 81 3.84 -19.25 5.11
CA GLN A 81 3.21 -20.17 6.08
C GLN A 81 4.20 -20.86 7.03
N SER A 82 5.48 -20.91 6.67
CA SER A 82 6.56 -21.45 7.51
C SER A 82 7.16 -20.39 8.44
N GLY A 83 6.79 -19.12 8.28
CA GLY A 83 7.31 -17.98 9.02
C GLY A 83 8.54 -17.32 8.35
N GLU A 84 8.93 -17.76 7.15
CA GLU A 84 10.03 -17.16 6.40
C GLU A 84 9.68 -15.74 5.98
N TYR A 85 10.60 -14.80 6.19
CA TYR A 85 10.42 -13.40 5.80
C TYR A 85 10.54 -13.22 4.28
N LEU A 86 9.49 -12.71 3.65
CA LEU A 86 9.42 -12.49 2.20
C LEU A 86 9.68 -11.04 1.80
N GLY A 87 9.52 -10.09 2.73
CA GLY A 87 9.67 -8.66 2.48
C GLY A 87 8.73 -7.81 3.32
N GLU A 88 8.52 -6.57 2.91
CA GLU A 88 7.62 -5.64 3.56
C GLU A 88 6.67 -4.96 2.57
N LEU A 89 5.51 -4.55 3.08
CA LEU A 89 4.57 -3.70 2.38
C LEU A 89 4.71 -2.27 2.90
N LEU A 90 4.87 -1.32 1.99
CA LEU A 90 5.02 0.10 2.29
C LEU A 90 3.83 0.84 1.72
N VAL A 91 3.21 1.69 2.55
CA VAL A 91 2.13 2.59 2.12
C VAL A 91 2.69 4.00 2.09
N TRP A 92 2.61 4.62 0.93
CA TRP A 92 3.09 5.98 0.71
C TRP A 92 1.91 6.94 0.60
N ALA A 93 2.06 8.11 1.20
CA ALA A 93 1.21 9.27 1.02
C ALA A 93 1.95 10.32 0.19
N ASP A 94 1.21 11.16 -0.52
CA ASP A 94 1.78 12.30 -1.24
C ASP A 94 1.99 13.50 -0.31
N LYS A 95 2.52 14.60 -0.86
CA LYS A 95 2.69 15.87 -0.13
C LYS A 95 1.38 16.50 0.35
N GLY A 96 0.26 16.08 -0.23
CA GLY A 96 -1.09 16.43 0.20
C GLY A 96 -1.64 15.49 1.27
N ALA A 97 -0.85 14.53 1.77
CA ALA A 97 -1.26 13.53 2.75
C ALA A 97 -2.47 12.68 2.31
N THR A 98 -2.48 12.31 1.04
CA THR A 98 -3.39 11.32 0.46
C THR A 98 -2.64 10.07 0.01
N LEU A 99 -3.31 8.91 -0.04
CA LEU A 99 -2.70 7.65 -0.50
C LEU A 99 -2.09 7.81 -1.90
N ALA A 100 -0.82 7.46 -2.05
CA ALA A 100 -0.03 7.70 -3.25
C ALA A 100 0.62 6.44 -3.84
N ALA A 101 0.92 5.42 -3.02
CA ALA A 101 1.38 4.13 -3.52
C ALA A 101 1.18 3.01 -2.48
N LEU A 102 1.04 1.79 -2.98
CA LEU A 102 1.24 0.56 -2.23
C LEU A 102 2.40 -0.18 -2.87
N GLU A 103 3.47 -0.36 -2.12
CA GLU A 103 4.69 -1.03 -2.57
C GLU A 103 4.87 -2.35 -1.83
N PHE A 104 5.23 -3.39 -2.56
CA PHE A 104 5.80 -4.61 -1.99
C PHE A 104 7.31 -4.59 -2.23
N ALA A 105 8.09 -4.39 -1.17
CA ALA A 105 9.55 -4.52 -1.18
C ALA A 105 9.93 -5.94 -0.75
N TRP A 106 10.18 -6.82 -1.72
CA TRP A 106 10.48 -8.23 -1.47
C TRP A 106 11.98 -8.51 -1.37
N VAL A 107 12.34 -9.62 -0.73
CA VAL A 107 13.74 -10.10 -0.61
C VAL A 107 14.00 -11.43 -1.35
N THR A 108 12.95 -12.03 -1.92
CA THR A 108 13.03 -13.27 -2.70
C THR A 108 13.67 -13.06 -4.07
N ASN A 109 14.08 -14.17 -4.71
CA ASN A 109 14.66 -14.11 -6.06
C ASN A 109 13.62 -13.75 -7.14
N GLU A 110 12.36 -14.10 -6.91
CA GLU A 110 11.26 -13.82 -7.82
C GLU A 110 10.42 -12.65 -7.30
N MET A 111 10.07 -11.73 -8.20
CA MET A 111 9.16 -10.62 -7.90
C MET A 111 7.75 -11.16 -7.63
N PRO A 112 7.09 -10.76 -6.52
CA PRO A 112 5.71 -11.11 -6.27
C PRO A 112 4.79 -10.56 -7.38
N SER A 113 3.97 -11.46 -7.93
CA SER A 113 2.95 -11.13 -8.93
C SER A 113 1.59 -10.82 -8.33
N SER A 114 1.46 -10.95 -7.01
CA SER A 114 0.24 -10.66 -6.26
C SER A 114 0.59 -10.23 -4.83
N LEU A 115 -0.33 -9.50 -4.20
CA LEU A 115 -0.24 -9.16 -2.79
C LEU A 115 -0.52 -10.39 -1.92
N PRO A 116 0.13 -10.51 -0.75
CA PRO A 116 -0.12 -11.60 0.18
C PRO A 116 -1.52 -11.48 0.79
N PRO A 117 -2.12 -12.59 1.25
CA PRO A 117 -3.28 -12.53 2.13
C PRO A 117 -2.90 -11.84 3.46
N VAL A 118 -3.85 -11.18 4.11
CA VAL A 118 -3.59 -10.33 5.29
C VAL A 118 -3.10 -11.11 6.52
N ASP A 119 -3.37 -12.43 6.59
CA ASP A 119 -2.86 -13.31 7.65
C ASP A 119 -1.35 -13.58 7.55
N GLN A 120 -0.74 -13.25 6.42
CA GLN A 120 0.71 -13.27 6.20
C GLN A 120 1.38 -11.92 6.50
N VAL A 121 0.61 -10.89 6.85
CA VAL A 121 1.11 -9.52 7.06
C VAL A 121 1.07 -9.17 8.54
N LEU A 122 2.25 -9.05 9.14
CA LEU A 122 2.43 -8.65 10.54
C LEU A 122 2.64 -7.14 10.61
N VAL A 123 1.76 -6.45 11.34
CA VAL A 123 1.68 -4.99 11.40
C VAL A 123 2.16 -4.47 12.75
N THR A 124 3.08 -3.50 12.76
CA THR A 124 3.56 -2.80 13.98
C THR A 124 3.72 -1.30 13.69
N VAL A 125 3.34 -0.43 14.63
CA VAL A 125 3.53 1.03 14.49
C VAL A 125 4.97 1.40 14.84
N ARG A 126 5.59 2.29 14.03
CA ARG A 126 6.94 2.83 14.22
C ARG A 126 6.96 4.08 15.10
#